data_AF-A0A9W9VV39-F1
#
_entry.id   AF-A0A9W9VV39-F1
#
_cell.length_a   1.000
_cell.length_b   1.000
_cell.length_c   1.000
_cell.angle_alpha   90.00
_cell.angle_beta   90.00
_cell.angle_gamma   90.00
#
_symmetry.space_group_name_H-M   'P 1'
#
loop_
_entity.id
_entity.type
_entity.pdbx_description
1 polymer ?
#
loop_
_entity_poly.entity_id
_entity_poly.type
_entity_poly.pdbx_seq_one_letter_code
_entity_poly.pdbx_strand_id
1 'polypeptide(L)'
;MAGLTLQSTYKLVSGFEIPVVGFGVYQTPADVTEKVTLKALELGYRHVDCAKVYQNEKESATAIRNSGLDRSQIFYTSKVPRSCMGYEKAKQAIEESIAAANIGYIDLYAISS
;
A
#
# COMPACT_ATOMS: atom_id res chain seq x y z
N MET A 1 -25.46 -14.00 -9.78
CA MET A 1 -24.54 -13.36 -8.82
C MET A 1 -24.12 -12.04 -9.42
N ALA A 2 -24.13 -10.93 -8.67
CA ALA A 2 -23.51 -9.70 -9.16
C ALA A 2 -22.00 -9.95 -9.36
N GLY A 3 -21.45 -9.51 -10.49
CA GLY A 3 -20.02 -9.68 -10.78
C GLY A 3 -19.16 -8.83 -9.85
N LEU A 4 -17.91 -9.26 -9.61
CA LEU A 4 -16.93 -8.48 -8.86
C LEU A 4 -16.58 -7.19 -9.63
N THR A 5 -16.33 -6.11 -8.90
CA THR A 5 -15.89 -4.80 -9.42
C THR A 5 -14.63 -4.34 -8.69
N LEU A 6 -14.01 -3.24 -9.15
CA LEU A 6 -12.87 -2.62 -8.45
C LEU A 6 -13.24 -2.09 -7.05
N GLN A 7 -14.52 -1.93 -6.76
CA GLN A 7 -15.04 -1.44 -5.48
C GLN A 7 -15.48 -2.59 -4.56
N SER A 8 -15.42 -3.83 -5.04
CA SER A 8 -15.72 -5.00 -4.21
C SER A 8 -14.68 -5.12 -3.09
N THR A 9 -15.15 -5.40 -1.87
CA THR A 9 -14.31 -5.62 -0.69
C THR A 9 -14.62 -6.97 -0.03
N TYR A 10 -13.67 -7.48 0.76
CA TYR A 10 -13.88 -8.56 1.71
C TYR A 10 -13.67 -8.06 3.13
N LYS A 11 -14.47 -8.59 4.06
CA LYS A 11 -14.31 -8.32 5.49
C LYS A 11 -13.20 -9.19 6.07
N LEU A 12 -12.20 -8.57 6.66
CA LEU A 12 -11.14 -9.23 7.42
C LEU A 12 -11.64 -9.66 8.80
N VAL A 13 -10.95 -10.62 9.41
CA VAL A 13 -11.24 -11.07 10.78
C VAL A 13 -11.10 -9.94 11.82
N SER A 14 -10.32 -8.91 11.52
CA SER A 14 -10.19 -7.69 12.33
C SER A 14 -11.41 -6.77 12.27
N GLY A 15 -12.37 -7.04 11.37
CA GLY A 15 -13.55 -6.22 11.15
C GLY A 15 -13.38 -5.13 10.08
N PHE A 16 -12.15 -4.81 9.68
CA PHE A 16 -11.86 -3.91 8.56
C PHE A 16 -12.18 -4.57 7.21
N GLU A 17 -12.36 -3.74 6.18
CA GLU A 17 -12.58 -4.19 4.80
C GLU A 17 -11.32 -4.00 3.96
N ILE A 18 -11.01 -4.99 3.12
CA ILE A 18 -9.92 -4.93 2.15
C ILE A 18 -10.51 -5.00 0.73
N PRO A 19 -10.08 -4.14 -0.22
CA PRO A 19 -10.47 -4.28 -1.62
C PRO A 19 -10.05 -5.64 -2.19
N VAL A 20 -10.92 -6.25 -2.99
CA VAL A 20 -10.66 -7.57 -3.60
C VAL A 20 -9.51 -7.52 -4.60
N VAL A 21 -9.32 -6.37 -5.25
CA VAL A 21 -8.28 -6.16 -6.27
C VAL A 21 -7.34 -5.04 -5.81
N GLY A 22 -6.04 -5.36 -5.79
CA GLY A 22 -4.96 -4.40 -5.50
C GLY A 22 -4.01 -4.21 -6.66
N PHE A 23 -3.35 -3.05 -6.68
CA PHE A 23 -2.28 -2.70 -7.61
C PHE A 23 -0.92 -2.84 -6.92
N GLY A 24 -0.12 -3.82 -7.33
CA GLY A 24 1.20 -4.07 -6.77
C GLY A 24 2.31 -3.31 -7.50
N VAL A 25 3.27 -2.75 -6.75
CA VAL A 25 4.41 -1.98 -7.30
C VAL A 25 5.76 -2.72 -7.23
N TYR A 26 5.73 -4.05 -7.06
CA TYR A 26 6.95 -4.87 -7.07
C TYR A 26 7.71 -4.73 -8.40
N GLN A 27 9.04 -4.58 -8.32
CA GLN A 27 9.92 -4.37 -9.48
C GLN A 27 9.57 -3.17 -10.37
N THR A 28 8.70 -2.27 -9.91
CA THR A 28 8.45 -1.00 -10.59
C THR A 28 9.57 -0.03 -10.24
N PRO A 29 10.33 0.51 -11.21
CA PRO A 29 11.37 1.49 -10.92
C PRO A 29 10.80 2.71 -10.20
N ALA A 30 11.54 3.26 -9.23
CA ALA A 30 11.05 4.34 -8.38
C ALA A 30 10.60 5.57 -9.20
N ASP A 31 11.39 5.95 -10.21
CA ASP A 31 11.13 7.09 -11.10
C ASP A 31 9.83 7.01 -11.91
N VAL A 32 9.28 5.80 -12.10
CA VAL A 32 7.97 5.61 -12.77
C VAL A 32 6.85 5.20 -11.80
N THR A 33 7.17 4.84 -10.55
CA THR A 33 6.23 4.28 -9.58
C THR A 33 5.08 5.24 -9.27
N GLU A 34 5.37 6.53 -9.09
CA GLU A 34 4.33 7.54 -8.85
C GLU A 34 3.32 7.57 -10.01
N LYS A 35 3.82 7.70 -11.24
CA LYS A 35 2.99 7.82 -12.45
C LYS A 35 2.05 6.62 -12.63
N VAL A 36 2.57 5.40 -12.47
CA VAL A 36 1.75 4.18 -12.68
C VAL A 36 0.77 3.97 -11.53
N THR A 37 1.15 4.31 -10.30
CA THR A 37 0.25 4.23 -9.14
C THR A 37 -0.88 5.24 -9.25
N LEU A 38 -0.57 6.49 -9.65
CA LEU A 38 -1.59 7.51 -9.89
C LEU A 38 -2.56 7.06 -10.98
N LYS A 39 -2.03 6.46 -12.07
CA LYS A 39 -2.89 5.93 -13.13
C LYS A 39 -3.82 4.82 -12.65
N ALA A 40 -3.35 3.93 -11.78
CA ALA A 40 -4.20 2.90 -11.19
C ALA A 40 -5.35 3.53 -10.36
N LEU A 41 -5.04 4.54 -9.55
CA LEU A 41 -6.06 5.26 -8.75
C LEU A 41 -7.11 5.96 -9.62
N GLU A 42 -6.69 6.60 -10.72
CA GLU A 42 -7.58 7.19 -11.75
C GLU A 42 -8.50 6.16 -12.41
N LEU A 43 -8.00 4.95 -12.65
CA LEU A 43 -8.77 3.85 -13.23
C LEU A 43 -9.74 3.18 -12.23
N GLY A 44 -9.74 3.62 -10.97
CA GLY A 44 -10.68 3.17 -9.95
C GLY A 44 -10.12 2.17 -8.94
N TYR A 45 -8.82 1.84 -8.99
CA TYR A 45 -8.20 1.04 -7.94
C TYR A 45 -8.25 1.78 -6.60
N ARG A 46 -8.47 1.02 -5.53
CA ARG A 46 -8.48 1.55 -4.15
C ARG A 46 -7.58 0.76 -3.21
N HIS A 47 -6.74 -0.13 -3.73
CA HIS A 47 -5.72 -0.84 -2.96
C HIS A 47 -4.38 -0.74 -3.67
N VAL A 48 -3.38 -0.20 -2.98
CA VAL A 48 -1.98 -0.12 -3.45
C VAL A 48 -1.14 -1.03 -2.55
N ASP A 49 -0.46 -2.00 -3.16
CA ASP A 49 0.41 -2.95 -2.47
C ASP A 49 1.88 -2.65 -2.75
N CYS A 50 2.60 -2.33 -1.69
CA CYS A 50 4.02 -1.99 -1.69
C CYS A 50 4.77 -2.86 -0.66
N ALA A 51 6.08 -2.65 -0.52
CA ALA A 51 6.88 -3.21 0.55
C ALA A 51 8.13 -2.35 0.75
N LYS A 52 8.65 -2.30 1.98
CA LYS A 52 9.89 -1.59 2.28
C LYS A 52 11.07 -2.00 1.40
N VAL A 53 11.16 -3.30 1.09
CA VAL A 53 12.25 -3.84 0.26
C VAL A 53 12.16 -3.40 -1.21
N TYR A 54 11.00 -2.92 -1.67
CA TYR A 54 10.83 -2.46 -3.05
C TYR A 54 11.45 -1.08 -3.28
N GLN A 55 11.76 -0.34 -2.20
CA GLN A 55 12.41 0.97 -2.24
C GLN A 55 11.64 2.03 -3.04
N ASN A 56 10.32 1.88 -3.14
CA ASN A 56 9.43 2.80 -3.86
C ASN A 56 8.17 3.16 -3.06
N GLU A 57 8.23 3.06 -1.72
CA GLU A 57 7.16 3.45 -0.80
C GLU A 57 6.86 4.95 -0.87
N LYS A 58 7.91 5.77 -0.99
CA LYS A 58 7.76 7.22 -1.09
C LYS A 58 7.01 7.61 -2.36
N GLU A 59 7.36 7.00 -3.49
CA GLU A 59 6.84 7.32 -4.81
C GLU A 59 5.39 6.82 -4.98
N SER A 60 5.10 5.60 -4.55
CA SER A 60 3.72 5.07 -4.53
C SER A 60 2.82 5.89 -3.59
N ALA A 61 3.31 6.33 -2.44
CA ALA A 61 2.54 7.19 -1.53
C ALA A 61 2.45 8.66 -2.01
N THR A 62 3.39 9.13 -2.83
CA THR A 62 3.28 10.44 -3.50
C THR A 62 2.09 10.45 -4.46
N ALA A 63 1.87 9.35 -5.19
CA ALA A 63 0.69 9.21 -6.03
C ALA A 63 -0.62 9.30 -5.23
N ILE A 64 -0.66 8.73 -4.02
CA ILE A 64 -1.82 8.82 -3.12
C ILE A 64 -2.11 10.28 -2.78
N ARG A 65 -1.10 11.05 -2.34
CA ARG A 65 -1.26 12.48 -2.03
C ARG A 65 -1.70 13.30 -3.25
N ASN A 66 -1.20 12.97 -4.43
CA ASN A 66 -1.48 13.69 -5.67
C ASN A 66 -2.78 13.22 -6.36
N SER A 67 -3.42 12.15 -5.89
CA SER A 67 -4.62 11.58 -6.52
C SER A 67 -5.88 12.41 -6.36
N GLY A 68 -5.91 13.33 -5.39
CA GLY A 68 -7.11 14.07 -5.01
C GLY A 68 -8.18 13.23 -4.29
N LEU A 69 -7.88 11.96 -3.98
CA LEU A 69 -8.74 11.10 -3.19
C LEU A 69 -8.48 11.30 -1.68
N ASP A 70 -9.53 11.14 -0.88
CA ASP A 70 -9.37 11.12 0.57
C ASP A 70 -8.52 9.92 0.97
N ARG A 71 -7.58 10.11 1.92
CA ARG A 71 -6.70 9.03 2.38
C ARG A 71 -7.48 7.80 2.83
N SER A 72 -8.65 7.98 3.44
CA SER A 72 -9.52 6.89 3.92
C SER A 72 -10.15 6.05 2.81
N GLN A 73 -10.12 6.50 1.55
CA GLN A 73 -10.62 5.74 0.42
C GLN A 73 -9.59 4.75 -0.14
N ILE A 74 -8.32 4.85 0.27
CA ILE A 74 -7.23 4.05 -0.28
C ILE A 74 -6.76 3.08 0.80
N PHE A 75 -6.73 1.79 0.47
CA PHE A 75 -6.10 0.76 1.27
C PHE A 75 -4.62 0.65 0.86
N TYR A 76 -3.69 1.06 1.72
CA TYR A 76 -2.26 0.97 1.46
C TYR A 76 -1.63 -0.17 2.25
N THR A 77 -0.95 -1.07 1.56
CA THR A 77 -0.22 -2.19 2.16
C THR A 77 1.29 -1.99 2.02
N SER A 78 2.03 -2.22 3.12
CA SER A 78 3.48 -2.42 3.07
C SER A 78 3.89 -3.66 3.86
N LYS A 79 5.17 -4.02 3.83
CA LYS A 79 5.69 -5.27 4.37
C LYS A 79 7.06 -5.06 5.03
N VAL A 80 7.27 -5.68 6.19
CA VAL A 80 8.59 -5.74 6.85
C VAL A 80 9.45 -6.85 6.22
N PRO A 81 10.68 -6.53 5.77
CA PRO A 81 11.59 -7.51 5.21
C PRO A 81 12.10 -8.49 6.26
N ARG A 82 12.46 -9.70 5.83
CA ARG A 82 13.03 -10.73 6.70
C ARG A 82 14.32 -10.28 7.42
N SER A 83 15.10 -9.38 6.81
CA SER A 83 16.29 -8.78 7.40
C SER A 83 16.00 -7.91 8.63
N CYS A 84 14.76 -7.44 8.78
CA CYS A 84 14.29 -6.62 9.90
C CYS A 84 13.46 -7.41 10.92
N MET A 85 13.53 -8.74 10.92
CA MET A 85 12.82 -9.57 11.92
C MET A 85 13.37 -9.38 13.34
N GLY A 86 12.48 -9.54 14.32
CA GLY A 86 12.71 -9.26 15.73
C GLY A 86 12.00 -7.97 16.15
N TYR A 87 11.60 -7.90 17.43
CA TYR A 87 10.71 -6.85 17.94
C TYR A 87 11.20 -5.42 17.61
N GLU A 88 12.40 -5.05 18.05
CA GLU A 88 12.92 -3.68 17.86
C GLU A 88 13.17 -3.36 16.39
N LYS A 89 13.73 -4.30 15.62
CA LYS A 89 14.00 -4.10 14.19
C LYS A 89 12.72 -3.96 13.38
N ALA A 90 11.70 -4.75 13.70
CA ALA A 90 10.41 -4.68 13.02
C ALA A 90 9.70 -3.37 13.36
N LYS A 91 9.72 -2.95 14.63
CA LYS A 91 9.18 -1.67 15.07
C LYS A 91 9.85 -0.50 14.33
N GLN A 92 11.18 -0.46 14.30
CA GLN A 92 11.92 0.55 13.56
C GLN A 92 11.57 0.53 12.06
N ALA A 93 11.51 -0.65 11.44
CA ALA A 93 11.16 -0.77 10.03
C ALA A 93 9.73 -0.26 9.71
N ILE A 94 8.77 -0.48 10.63
CA ILE A 94 7.41 0.06 10.53
C ILE A 94 7.43 1.59 10.58
N GLU A 95 8.12 2.16 11.57
CA GLU A 95 8.24 3.62 11.73
C GLU A 95 8.87 4.27 10.49
N GLU A 96 9.94 3.68 9.96
CA GLU A 96 10.57 4.14 8.72
C GLU A 96 9.62 4.05 7.52
N SER A 97 8.81 2.99 7.42
CA SER A 97 7.84 2.82 6.32
C SER A 97 6.71 3.85 6.40
N ILE A 98 6.19 4.12 7.61
CA ILE A 98 5.19 5.18 7.84
C ILE A 98 5.75 6.55 7.47
N ALA A 99 6.99 6.84 7.90
CA ALA A 99 7.67 8.10 7.59
C ALA A 99 7.95 8.25 6.09
N ALA A 100 8.42 7.20 5.42
CA ALA A 100 8.69 7.20 3.98
C ALA A 100 7.40 7.40 3.17
N ALA A 101 6.32 6.71 3.55
CA ALA A 101 5.04 6.85 2.89
C ALA A 101 4.44 8.24 3.12
N ASN A 102 4.52 8.80 4.34
CA ASN A 102 4.01 10.14 4.69
C ASN A 102 2.55 10.35 4.27
N ILE A 103 1.68 9.41 4.66
CA ILE A 103 0.24 9.40 4.37
C ILE A 103 -0.59 9.10 5.64
N GLY A 104 -0.04 9.38 6.82
CA GLY A 104 -0.68 9.20 8.14
C GLY A 104 -0.57 7.79 8.70
N TYR A 105 -1.10 6.79 7.99
CA TYR A 105 -1.11 5.39 8.45
C TYR A 105 -0.95 4.40 7.29
N ILE A 106 -0.74 3.13 7.63
CA ILE A 106 -0.73 1.99 6.70
C ILE A 106 -1.89 1.07 7.11
N ASP A 107 -2.74 0.68 6.17
CA ASP A 107 -3.96 -0.10 6.42
C ASP A 107 -3.64 -1.57 6.77
N LEU A 108 -2.61 -2.12 6.13
CA LEU A 108 -2.12 -3.47 6.39
C LEU A 108 -0.60 -3.49 6.33
N TYR A 109 0.02 -4.07 7.35
CA TYR A 109 1.45 -4.28 7.38
C TYR A 109 1.77 -5.77 7.58
N ALA A 110 2.37 -6.39 6.57
CA ALA A 110 2.58 -7.83 6.53
C ALA A 110 4.04 -8.22 6.77
N ILE A 111 4.27 -9.48 7.15
CA ILE A 111 5.61 -10.07 7.20
C ILE A 111 5.94 -10.60 5.80
N SER A 112 7.03 -10.13 5.18
CA SER A 112 7.46 -10.68 3.89
C SER A 112 8.37 -11.90 4.07
N SER A 113 8.19 -12.91 3.22
CA SER A 113 9.01 -14.13 3.13
C SER A 113 10.40 -13.88 2.55
#